data_AF-A0A968WV42-F1
#
_entry.id   AF-A0A968WV42-F1
#
_cell.length_a   1.000
_cell.length_b   1.000
_cell.length_c   1.000
_cell.angle_alpha   90.00
_cell.angle_beta   90.00
_cell.angle_gamma   90.00
#
_symmetry.space_group_name_H-M   'P 1'
#
loop_
_entity.id
_entity.type
_entity.pdbx_description
1 polymer ?
#
loop_
_entity_poly.entity_id
_entity_poly.type
_entity_poly.pdbx_seq_one_letter_code
_entity_poly.pdbx_strand_id
1 'polypeptide(L)'
;MQVPLMRLTLIAAVSMMVLLGNAHAKPPEVAQIPRAIPVDEEPPQLAAAAARIAEKMIDGIAFQGVAFDSRTHRLVVADQARGPESQYADSAAACRAFGGIAAVNAGFFTPEGNPLGLVAAAGKIAGAWNSASSLGSGVWYQRASGVSGISRREKLGKLRRARCGK
;
A
#
# COMPACT_ATOMS: atom_id res chain seq x y z
N MET A 1 19.45 -29.72 -18.89
CA MET A 1 18.28 -28.96 -18.41
C MET A 1 18.78 -27.78 -17.58
N GLN A 2 18.39 -26.55 -17.90
CA GLN A 2 18.59 -25.40 -17.02
C GLN A 2 17.29 -25.12 -16.27
N VAL A 3 17.38 -24.95 -14.95
CA VAL A 3 16.26 -24.46 -14.13
C VAL A 3 16.37 -22.93 -14.10
N PRO A 4 15.38 -22.16 -14.59
CA PRO A 4 15.47 -20.71 -14.60
C PRO A 4 15.45 -20.16 -13.17
N LEU A 5 16.44 -19.32 -12.83
CA LEU A 5 16.62 -18.75 -11.50
C LEU A 5 15.54 -17.70 -11.20
N MET A 6 14.43 -18.13 -10.60
CA MET A 6 13.32 -17.24 -10.24
C MET A 6 13.74 -16.20 -9.18
N ARG A 7 13.70 -14.92 -9.57
CA ARG A 7 13.84 -13.74 -8.68
C ARG A 7 12.55 -12.91 -8.71
N LEU A 8 12.31 -12.13 -7.65
CA LEU A 8 10.97 -11.73 -7.21
C LEU A 8 10.94 -10.23 -6.78
N THR A 9 10.41 -9.29 -7.60
CA THR A 9 10.04 -7.85 -7.31
C THR A 9 8.52 -7.73 -6.91
N LEU A 10 7.70 -6.70 -6.61
CA LEU A 10 7.72 -5.42 -5.86
C LEU A 10 6.30 -5.10 -5.25
N ILE A 11 6.19 -4.72 -3.96
CA ILE A 11 5.10 -3.94 -3.28
C ILE A 11 5.76 -2.98 -2.27
N ALA A 12 5.26 -1.75 -2.12
CA ALA A 12 5.81 -0.74 -1.20
C ALA A 12 4.79 -0.21 -0.17
N ALA A 13 5.24 0.45 0.89
CA ALA A 13 4.42 1.13 1.90
C ALA A 13 4.72 2.64 1.96
N VAL A 14 3.69 3.48 1.82
CA VAL A 14 3.79 4.94 1.67
C VAL A 14 2.94 5.65 2.73
N SER A 15 3.54 6.63 3.42
CA SER A 15 2.84 7.53 4.36
C SER A 15 2.17 8.70 3.62
N MET A 16 1.16 9.33 4.21
CA MET A 16 0.61 10.60 3.67
C MET A 16 0.19 11.53 4.80
N MET A 17 0.98 12.58 5.00
CA MET A 17 0.77 13.59 6.03
C MET A 17 -0.07 14.74 5.46
N VAL A 18 -1.22 15.02 6.09
CA VAL A 18 -2.12 16.12 5.68
C VAL A 18 -1.82 17.35 6.54
N LEU A 19 -1.40 18.44 5.89
CA LEU A 19 -1.22 19.75 6.52
C LEU A 19 -2.45 20.62 6.23
N LEU A 20 -3.18 20.98 7.28
CA LEU A 20 -4.24 21.99 7.25
C LEU A 20 -3.73 23.28 7.89
N GLY A 21 -3.47 24.30 7.07
CA GLY A 21 -3.17 25.66 7.53
C GLY A 21 -4.42 26.53 7.42
N ASN A 22 -4.89 27.10 8.55
CA ASN A 22 -5.98 28.07 8.57
C ASN A 22 -5.44 29.51 8.73
N ALA A 23 -6.17 30.47 8.15
CA ALA A 23 -5.77 31.87 8.07
C ALA A 23 -5.98 32.65 9.38
N HIS A 24 -5.34 33.83 9.46
CA HIS A 24 -5.20 34.63 10.68
C HIS A 24 -6.16 35.84 10.70
N ALA A 25 -6.95 36.01 11.77
CA ALA A 25 -7.70 37.24 12.08
C ALA A 25 -8.04 37.34 13.58
N LYS A 26 -8.08 38.56 14.13
CA LYS A 26 -8.37 38.87 15.55
C LYS A 26 -8.79 40.36 15.68
N PRO A 27 -9.42 40.80 16.78
CA PRO A 27 -10.78 40.53 17.26
C PRO A 27 -11.71 41.77 17.04
N PRO A 28 -12.85 41.88 17.74
CA PRO A 28 -12.85 42.76 18.92
C PRO A 28 -13.42 42.11 20.21
N GLU A 29 -13.41 42.87 21.31
CA GLU A 29 -13.47 42.38 22.69
C GLU A 29 -14.81 42.69 23.38
N VAL A 30 -15.33 41.73 24.17
CA VAL A 30 -16.53 41.88 25.02
C VAL A 30 -16.30 41.16 26.36
N ALA A 31 -16.82 41.72 27.45
CA ALA A 31 -16.53 41.32 28.83
C ALA A 31 -16.88 39.85 29.18
N GLN A 32 -16.10 39.28 30.10
CA GLN A 32 -16.14 37.85 30.43
C GLN A 32 -17.21 37.52 31.49
N ILE A 33 -18.08 36.57 31.15
CA ILE A 33 -18.83 35.77 32.13
C ILE A 33 -17.96 34.56 32.49
N PRO A 34 -17.91 34.08 33.75
CA PRO A 34 -17.26 32.82 34.12
C PRO A 34 -17.95 31.61 33.48
N ARG A 35 -17.69 31.36 32.20
CA ARG A 35 -18.06 30.09 31.54
C ARG A 35 -17.25 28.97 32.17
N ALA A 36 -17.90 27.83 32.40
CA ALA A 36 -17.20 26.57 32.63
C ALA A 36 -16.19 26.37 31.49
N ILE A 37 -14.95 26.04 31.85
CA ILE A 37 -13.88 25.79 30.89
C ILE A 37 -14.36 24.65 29.97
N PRO A 38 -14.46 24.87 28.64
CA PRO A 38 -14.56 23.74 27.73
C PRO A 38 -13.26 22.97 27.92
N VAL A 39 -13.37 21.75 28.46
CA VAL A 39 -12.31 20.77 28.21
C VAL A 39 -12.41 20.47 26.73
N ASP A 40 -11.57 21.13 25.95
CA ASP A 40 -11.34 20.74 24.57
C ASP A 40 -10.78 19.31 24.61
N GLU A 41 -11.67 18.33 24.46
CA GLU A 41 -11.29 16.96 24.17
C GLU A 41 -10.66 16.93 22.78
N GLU A 42 -9.37 17.29 22.72
CA GLU A 42 -8.52 17.15 21.55
C GLU A 42 -8.71 15.71 21.03
N PRO A 43 -9.33 15.50 19.84
CA PRO A 43 -9.79 14.19 19.42
C PRO A 43 -8.63 13.21 19.47
N PRO A 44 -8.70 12.16 20.31
CA PRO A 44 -7.56 11.64 21.06
C PRO A 44 -6.34 11.49 20.17
N GLN A 45 -5.42 12.45 20.29
CA GLN A 45 -4.42 12.79 19.28
C GLN A 45 -3.54 11.57 19.00
N LEU A 46 -3.92 10.79 18.00
CA LEU A 46 -3.60 9.36 17.97
C LEU A 46 -2.18 9.18 17.43
N ALA A 47 -1.21 9.37 18.34
CA ALA A 47 0.22 9.36 18.09
C ALA A 47 0.57 8.26 17.08
N ALA A 48 0.84 8.69 15.85
CA ALA A 48 0.87 7.83 14.68
C ALA A 48 1.88 6.70 14.90
N ALA A 49 1.39 5.50 15.21
CA ALA A 49 2.24 4.42 15.71
C ALA A 49 3.31 4.12 14.66
N ALA A 50 4.56 4.50 14.97
CA ALA A 50 5.69 4.38 14.07
C ALA A 50 5.80 2.94 13.56
N ALA A 51 6.07 2.80 12.26
CA ALA A 51 6.11 1.48 11.65
C ALA A 51 7.16 0.60 12.34
N ARG A 52 6.72 -0.55 12.85
CA ARG A 52 7.54 -1.48 13.62
C ARG A 52 8.18 -2.46 12.64
N ILE A 53 9.50 -2.38 12.51
CA ILE A 53 10.30 -3.43 11.90
C ILE A 53 10.46 -4.54 12.95
N ALA A 54 10.25 -5.78 12.54
CA ALA A 54 10.46 -6.96 13.37
C ALA A 54 11.32 -7.97 12.59
N GLU A 55 12.30 -8.56 13.28
CA GLU A 55 13.10 -9.66 12.76
C GLU A 55 13.01 -10.86 13.72
N LYS A 56 12.95 -12.07 13.16
CA LYS A 56 12.94 -13.31 13.93
C LYS A 56 13.64 -14.44 13.18
N MET A 57 14.54 -15.14 13.85
CA MET A 57 15.05 -16.43 13.39
C MET A 57 14.06 -17.55 13.75
N ILE A 58 13.75 -18.42 12.78
CA ILE A 58 13.01 -19.67 12.99
C ILE A 58 13.73 -20.74 12.15
N ASP A 59 14.17 -21.83 12.78
CA ASP A 59 14.81 -22.98 12.14
C ASP A 59 15.97 -22.62 11.17
N GLY A 60 16.75 -21.60 11.55
CA GLY A 60 17.87 -21.07 10.75
C GLY A 60 17.48 -20.07 9.66
N ILE A 61 16.20 -19.80 9.46
CA ILE A 61 15.67 -18.84 8.47
C ILE A 61 15.39 -17.50 9.14
N ALA A 62 15.89 -16.41 8.56
CA ALA A 62 15.60 -15.04 8.98
C ALA A 62 14.28 -14.55 8.39
N PHE A 63 13.32 -14.17 9.24
CA PHE A 63 12.08 -13.53 8.87
C PHE A 63 12.10 -12.06 9.26
N GLN A 64 12.19 -11.16 8.28
CA GLN A 64 11.97 -9.73 8.47
C GLN A 64 10.55 -9.34 8.04
N GLY A 65 9.91 -8.45 8.80
CA GLY A 65 8.57 -7.93 8.51
C GLY A 65 8.37 -6.52 9.04
N VAL A 66 7.38 -5.81 8.49
CA VAL A 66 7.05 -4.43 8.88
C VAL A 66 5.55 -4.32 9.15
N ALA A 67 5.20 -3.88 10.35
CA ALA A 67 3.82 -3.58 10.76
C ALA A 67 3.63 -2.07 10.87
N PHE A 68 2.59 -1.53 10.22
CA PHE A 68 2.27 -0.10 10.19
C PHE A 68 0.78 0.13 10.50
N ASP A 69 0.44 1.34 10.95
CA ASP A 69 -0.96 1.74 11.10
C ASP A 69 -1.58 2.12 9.75
N SER A 70 -2.62 1.40 9.34
CA SER A 70 -3.31 1.62 8.05
C SER A 70 -4.09 2.94 7.96
N ARG A 71 -4.17 3.71 9.05
CA ARG A 71 -4.76 5.07 9.07
C ARG A 71 -3.78 6.15 8.63
N THR A 72 -2.47 5.90 8.76
CA THR A 72 -1.40 6.87 8.47
C THR A 72 -0.49 6.43 7.34
N HIS A 73 -0.41 5.12 7.08
CA HIS A 73 0.38 4.51 6.01
C HIS A 73 -0.50 3.57 5.17
N ARG A 74 -0.19 3.42 3.88
CA ARG A 74 -0.89 2.51 2.97
C ARG A 74 0.10 1.70 2.13
N LEU A 75 -0.29 0.52 1.67
CA LEU A 75 0.47 -0.16 0.61
C LEU A 75 0.20 0.50 -0.74
N VAL A 76 1.23 0.52 -1.59
CA VAL A 76 1.20 1.05 -2.96
C VAL A 76 1.91 0.06 -3.87
N VAL A 77 1.32 -0.20 -5.04
CA VAL A 77 1.96 -0.97 -6.10
C VAL A 77 2.84 -0.02 -6.91
N ALA A 78 4.15 -0.13 -6.74
CA ALA A 78 5.15 0.57 -7.54
C ALA A 78 5.43 -0.24 -8.82
N ASP A 79 4.52 -0.12 -9.80
CA ASP A 79 4.64 -0.76 -11.12
C ASP A 79 5.62 0.02 -12.02
N GLN A 80 6.30 -0.69 -12.94
CA GLN A 80 7.27 -0.11 -13.86
C GLN A 80 7.08 -0.63 -15.29
N ALA A 81 6.88 0.30 -16.23
CA ALA A 81 6.23 0.06 -17.53
C ALA A 81 6.99 -0.82 -18.54
N ARG A 82 8.22 -1.27 -18.22
CA ARG A 82 9.01 -2.20 -19.03
C ARG A 82 9.57 -3.36 -18.18
N GLY A 83 8.88 -3.70 -17.09
CA GLY A 83 9.24 -4.82 -16.23
C GLY A 83 10.36 -4.53 -15.21
N PRO A 84 10.92 -5.59 -14.59
CA PRO A 84 12.00 -5.50 -13.60
C PRO A 84 13.16 -4.63 -14.06
N GLU A 85 13.80 -3.94 -13.11
CA GLU A 85 15.01 -3.10 -13.29
C GLU A 85 14.86 -1.91 -14.27
N SER A 86 13.71 -1.74 -14.94
CA SER A 86 13.51 -0.76 -16.02
C SER A 86 13.27 0.69 -15.58
N GLN A 87 12.99 0.90 -14.29
CA GLN A 87 12.92 2.18 -13.58
C GLN A 87 13.56 2.09 -12.18
N TYR A 88 13.39 0.95 -11.50
CA TYR A 88 13.95 0.69 -10.18
C TYR A 88 14.75 -0.62 -10.18
N ALA A 89 16.05 -0.53 -9.92
CA ALA A 89 16.97 -1.68 -9.87
C ALA A 89 16.64 -2.67 -8.73
N ASP A 90 16.10 -2.18 -7.62
CA ASP A 90 15.73 -3.01 -6.47
C ASP A 90 14.54 -2.40 -5.68
N SER A 91 14.04 -3.15 -4.69
CA SER A 91 12.96 -2.71 -3.81
C SER A 91 13.29 -1.43 -3.03
N ALA A 92 14.55 -1.24 -2.63
CA ALA A 92 14.98 -0.08 -1.84
C ALA A 92 15.07 1.19 -2.71
N ALA A 93 15.44 1.07 -3.99
CA ALA A 93 15.39 2.15 -4.98
C ALA A 93 13.95 2.62 -5.21
N ALA A 94 13.01 1.68 -5.37
CA ALA A 94 11.58 1.99 -5.43
C ALA A 94 11.07 2.62 -4.12
N CYS A 95 11.48 2.09 -2.96
CA CYS A 95 11.13 2.63 -1.66
C CYS A 95 11.56 4.10 -1.52
N ARG A 96 12.81 4.42 -1.87
CA ARG A 96 13.34 5.79 -1.90
C ARG A 96 12.55 6.69 -2.84
N ALA A 97 12.27 6.23 -4.06
CA ALA A 97 11.54 6.99 -5.08
C ALA A 97 10.09 7.35 -4.68
N PHE A 98 9.45 6.54 -3.84
CA PHE A 98 8.10 6.77 -3.33
C PHE A 98 8.04 7.45 -1.95
N GLY A 99 9.18 7.81 -1.34
CA GLY A 99 9.23 8.29 0.06
C GLY A 99 8.72 7.24 1.06
N GLY A 100 8.86 5.96 0.72
CA GLY A 100 8.32 4.84 1.48
C GLY A 100 9.18 4.44 2.67
N ILE A 101 8.52 3.85 3.67
CA ILE A 101 9.15 3.33 4.90
C ILE A 101 9.70 1.90 4.73
N ALA A 102 9.15 1.13 3.79
CA ALA A 102 9.55 -0.23 3.47
C ALA A 102 9.02 -0.66 2.08
N ALA A 103 9.72 -1.58 1.43
CA ALA A 103 9.27 -2.25 0.22
C ALA A 103 9.83 -3.68 0.12
N VAL A 104 9.02 -4.58 -0.43
CA VAL A 104 9.26 -6.04 -0.50
C VAL A 104 8.91 -6.55 -1.90
N ASN A 105 9.14 -7.84 -2.18
CA ASN A 105 8.59 -8.53 -3.34
C ASN A 105 7.04 -8.54 -3.37
N ALA A 106 6.45 -8.66 -4.57
CA ALA A 106 5.15 -9.29 -4.77
C ALA A 106 5.03 -10.04 -6.12
N GLY A 107 4.71 -9.32 -7.21
CA GLY A 107 4.24 -9.90 -8.48
C GLY A 107 5.24 -10.78 -9.23
N PHE A 108 4.70 -11.73 -10.01
CA PHE A 108 5.47 -12.53 -10.99
C PHE A 108 5.38 -11.87 -12.37
N PHE A 109 6.49 -11.88 -13.12
CA PHE A 109 6.61 -11.28 -14.45
C PHE A 109 7.31 -12.26 -15.42
N THR A 110 7.12 -12.06 -16.73
CA THR A 110 7.94 -12.71 -17.77
C THR A 110 9.33 -12.04 -17.86
N PRO A 111 10.33 -12.67 -18.51
CA PRO A 111 11.64 -12.05 -18.74
C PRO A 111 11.57 -10.72 -19.52
N GLU A 112 10.57 -10.57 -20.38
CA GLU A 112 10.29 -9.35 -21.16
C GLU A 112 9.50 -8.30 -20.36
N GLY A 113 9.23 -8.56 -19.07
CA GLY A 113 8.62 -7.63 -18.14
C GLY A 113 7.10 -7.68 -18.01
N ASN A 114 6.42 -8.60 -18.70
CA ASN A 114 4.95 -8.66 -18.68
C ASN A 114 4.43 -9.31 -17.39
N PRO A 115 3.45 -8.72 -16.68
CA PRO A 115 2.92 -9.32 -15.45
C PRO A 115 2.12 -10.60 -15.71
N LEU A 116 2.46 -11.66 -14.97
CA LEU A 116 1.83 -12.99 -15.04
C LEU A 116 0.51 -13.10 -14.22
N GLY A 117 0.05 -11.98 -13.68
CA GLY A 117 -1.22 -11.83 -12.95
C GLY A 117 -1.80 -10.43 -13.17
N LEU A 118 -2.92 -10.12 -12.50
CA LEU A 118 -3.53 -8.80 -12.60
C LEU A 118 -2.78 -7.79 -11.73
N VAL A 119 -2.22 -6.75 -12.35
CA VAL A 119 -1.59 -5.60 -11.70
C VAL A 119 -2.47 -4.37 -11.87
N ALA A 120 -2.59 -3.56 -10.82
CA ALA A 120 -3.28 -2.27 -10.86
C ALA A 120 -2.49 -1.23 -10.07
N ALA A 121 -2.01 -0.18 -10.75
CA ALA A 121 -1.10 0.82 -10.22
C ALA A 121 -1.32 2.18 -10.90
N ALA A 122 -1.28 3.27 -10.14
CA ALA A 122 -1.45 4.64 -10.65
C ALA A 122 -2.65 4.83 -11.62
N GLY A 123 -3.78 4.15 -11.34
CA GLY A 123 -4.99 4.17 -12.18
C GLY A 123 -4.94 3.28 -13.44
N LYS A 124 -3.77 2.73 -13.79
CA LYS A 124 -3.58 1.79 -14.90
C LYS A 124 -3.83 0.35 -14.44
N ILE A 125 -4.21 -0.51 -15.37
CA ILE A 125 -4.37 -1.96 -15.17
C ILE A 125 -3.50 -2.67 -16.21
N ALA A 126 -2.73 -3.65 -15.79
CA ALA A 126 -1.85 -4.46 -16.62
C ALA A 126 -2.00 -5.96 -16.31
N GLY A 127 -1.65 -6.81 -17.27
CA GLY A 127 -1.81 -8.26 -17.17
C GLY A 127 -3.28 -8.70 -17.10
N ALA A 128 -3.50 -9.93 -16.66
CA ALA A 128 -4.81 -10.55 -16.61
C ALA A 128 -4.93 -11.52 -15.42
N TRP A 129 -6.15 -11.95 -15.12
CA TRP A 129 -6.34 -13.13 -14.29
C TRP A 129 -5.84 -14.37 -15.04
N ASN A 130 -4.65 -14.87 -14.69
CA ASN A 130 -4.25 -16.22 -15.05
C ASN A 130 -5.33 -17.18 -14.53
N SER A 131 -6.06 -17.83 -15.45
CA SER A 131 -7.14 -18.78 -15.15
C SER A 131 -6.67 -20.22 -15.17
N ALA A 132 -5.61 -20.52 -15.93
CA ALA A 132 -5.07 -21.87 -16.15
C ALA A 132 -4.19 -22.38 -15.00
N SER A 133 -3.70 -21.51 -14.11
CA SER A 133 -2.85 -21.85 -12.97
C SER A 133 -3.42 -21.36 -11.65
N SER A 134 -2.90 -21.86 -10.53
CA SER A 134 -3.07 -21.28 -9.19
C SER A 134 -2.13 -20.10 -8.92
N LEU A 135 -1.09 -19.93 -9.74
CA LEU A 135 -0.15 -18.79 -9.68
C LEU A 135 -0.91 -17.48 -9.95
N GLY A 136 -0.72 -16.46 -9.11
CA GLY A 136 -1.47 -15.20 -9.18
C GLY A 136 -2.96 -15.30 -8.76
N SER A 137 -3.42 -16.43 -8.22
CA SER A 137 -4.82 -16.58 -7.76
C SER A 137 -5.14 -15.81 -6.46
N GLY A 138 -4.13 -15.49 -5.64
CA GLY A 138 -4.26 -14.65 -4.46
C GLY A 138 -3.78 -13.24 -4.75
N VAL A 139 -4.53 -12.23 -4.30
CA VAL A 139 -4.19 -10.81 -4.44
C VAL A 139 -4.42 -10.04 -3.16
N TRP A 140 -3.52 -9.09 -2.88
CA TRP A 140 -3.86 -7.91 -2.09
C TRP A 140 -4.58 -6.88 -2.98
N TYR A 141 -5.51 -6.11 -2.42
CA TYR A 141 -6.16 -4.99 -3.10
C TYR A 141 -6.43 -3.85 -2.13
N GLN A 142 -6.57 -2.63 -2.67
CA GLN A 142 -7.17 -1.49 -1.99
C GLN A 142 -8.34 -0.94 -2.82
N ARG A 143 -9.41 -0.52 -2.15
CA ARG A 143 -10.55 0.18 -2.75
C ARG A 143 -10.30 1.70 -2.72
N ALA A 144 -10.97 2.44 -3.61
CA ALA A 144 -10.94 3.92 -3.58
C ALA A 144 -11.36 4.51 -2.21
N SER A 145 -12.18 3.79 -1.43
CA SER A 145 -12.57 4.13 -0.06
C SER A 145 -11.52 3.80 1.01
N GLY A 146 -10.23 3.72 0.66
CA GLY A 146 -9.10 3.38 1.55
C GLY A 146 -9.04 1.91 2.03
N VAL A 147 -10.18 1.22 2.15
CA VAL A 147 -10.27 -0.18 2.63
C VAL A 147 -9.44 -1.12 1.77
N SER A 148 -8.48 -1.82 2.40
CA SER A 148 -7.66 -2.85 1.76
C SER A 148 -7.96 -4.26 2.29
N GLY A 149 -7.39 -5.29 1.65
CA GLY A 149 -7.52 -6.67 2.10
C GLY A 149 -6.87 -7.66 1.14
N ILE A 150 -6.87 -8.94 1.53
CA ILE A 150 -6.36 -10.06 0.71
C ILE A 150 -7.53 -10.97 0.32
N SER A 151 -7.55 -11.44 -0.93
CA SER A 151 -8.61 -12.30 -1.46
C SER A 151 -8.10 -13.24 -2.54
N ARG A 152 -8.78 -14.38 -2.72
CA ARG A 152 -8.69 -15.17 -3.96
C ARG A 152 -9.43 -14.47 -5.11
N ARG A 153 -8.97 -14.67 -6.35
CA ARG A 153 -9.54 -14.11 -7.59
C ARG A 153 -11.01 -14.48 -7.78
N GLU A 154 -11.45 -15.66 -7.34
CA GLU A 154 -12.82 -16.17 -7.49
C GLU A 154 -13.84 -15.30 -6.75
N LYS A 155 -13.44 -14.76 -5.58
CA LYS A 155 -14.25 -13.85 -4.75
C LYS A 155 -14.20 -12.41 -5.29
N LEU A 156 -13.06 -11.97 -5.82
CA LEU A 156 -12.90 -10.60 -6.34
C LEU A 156 -13.49 -10.40 -7.75
N GLY A 157 -13.35 -11.39 -8.64
CA GLY A 157 -13.83 -11.35 -10.03
C GLY A 157 -15.36 -11.38 -10.15
N LYS A 158 -16.08 -11.95 -9.17
CA LYS A 158 -17.53 -11.82 -9.03
C LYS A 158 -17.94 -10.36 -8.73
N LEU A 159 -17.12 -9.62 -7.98
CA LEU A 159 -17.37 -8.23 -7.56
C LEU A 159 -17.21 -7.16 -8.68
N ARG A 160 -16.69 -7.56 -9.85
CA ARG A 160 -16.75 -6.76 -11.09
C ARG A 160 -18.02 -7.07 -11.90
N ARG A 161 -18.35 -8.34 -12.09
CA ARG A 161 -19.57 -8.76 -12.83
C ARG A 161 -20.85 -8.26 -12.17
N ALA A 162 -20.94 -8.26 -10.84
CA ALA A 162 -22.10 -7.73 -10.10
C ALA A 162 -22.30 -6.20 -10.19
N ARG A 163 -21.43 -5.45 -10.89
CA ARG A 163 -21.55 -3.99 -11.11
C ARG A 163 -21.49 -3.56 -12.58
N CYS A 164 -21.46 -4.52 -13.50
CA CYS A 164 -21.66 -4.30 -14.93
C CYS A 164 -22.80 -5.22 -15.35
N GLY A 165 -24.02 -4.85 -14.90
CA GLY A 165 -25.15 -5.76 -14.73
C GLY A 165 -26.52 -5.11 -14.89
N LYS A 166 -26.58 -4.03 -15.68
CA LYS A 166 -27.71 -3.52 -16.46
C LYS A 166 -27.17 -2.47 -17.43
#